data_AF-A0A292YLN9-F1
#
_entry.id   AF-A0A292YLN9-F1
#
_cell.length_a   1.000
_cell.length_b   1.000
_cell.length_c   1.000
_cell.angle_alpha   90.00
_cell.angle_beta   90.00
_cell.angle_gamma   90.00
#
_symmetry.space_group_name_H-M   'P 1'
#
loop_
_entity.id
_entity.type
_entity.pdbx_description
1 polymer ?
#
loop_
_entity_poly.entity_id
_entity_poly.type
_entity_poly.pdbx_seq_one_letter_code
_entity_poly.pdbx_strand_id
1 'polypeptide(L)'
;MDVREAAWLQLSKEAKEDIVGSWESGTVGKTKIEGEGEPFQGSEKYMGKELTFISFPSKSDALLGPVTVFVDPQTQKTVGYGGRD
;
A
#
# COMPACT_ATOMS: atom_id res chain seq x y z
N MET A 1 -8.08 15.85 0.47
CA MET A 1 -8.38 14.41 0.30
C MET A 1 -7.34 13.65 1.09
N ASP A 2 -7.77 12.70 1.92
CA ASP A 2 -6.86 11.91 2.77
C ASP A 2 -6.12 10.88 1.90
N VAL A 3 -4.83 10.64 2.16
CA VAL A 3 -4.02 9.70 1.37
C VAL A 3 -4.56 8.27 1.46
N ARG A 4 -5.20 7.91 2.58
CA ARG A 4 -5.85 6.61 2.77
C ARG A 4 -7.08 6.48 1.90
N GLU A 5 -7.88 7.53 1.79
CA GLU A 5 -9.07 7.57 0.93
C GLU A 5 -8.67 7.48 -0.56
N ALA A 6 -7.63 8.21 -0.97
CA ALA A 6 -7.09 8.14 -2.32
C ALA A 6 -6.57 6.73 -2.68
N ALA A 7 -5.82 6.11 -1.77
CA ALA A 7 -5.34 4.74 -1.94
C ALA A 7 -6.50 3.73 -2.00
N TRP A 8 -7.47 3.87 -1.08
CA TRP A 8 -8.65 3.01 -1.01
C TRP A 8 -9.46 3.04 -2.30
N LEU A 9 -9.69 4.20 -2.89
CA LEU A 9 -10.45 4.31 -4.14
C LEU A 9 -9.78 3.56 -5.30
N GLN A 10 -8.45 3.47 -5.29
CA GLN A 10 -7.65 2.78 -6.29
C GLN A 10 -7.53 1.27 -6.07
N LEU A 11 -7.94 0.75 -4.90
CA LEU A 11 -7.95 -0.70 -4.64
C LEU A 11 -9.00 -1.43 -5.49
N SER A 12 -8.63 -2.62 -5.95
CA SER A 12 -9.55 -3.59 -6.55
C SER A 12 -10.66 -3.98 -5.58
N LYS A 13 -11.80 -4.43 -6.11
CA LYS A 13 -12.94 -4.88 -5.31
C LYS A 13 -12.56 -6.02 -4.36
N GLU A 14 -11.81 -7.00 -4.86
CA GLU A 14 -11.35 -8.16 -4.09
C GLU A 14 -10.49 -7.74 -2.88
N ALA A 15 -9.55 -6.81 -3.09
CA ALA A 15 -8.73 -6.26 -2.00
C ALA A 15 -9.58 -5.55 -0.94
N LYS A 16 -10.60 -4.79 -1.35
CA LYS A 16 -11.54 -4.14 -0.42
C LYS A 16 -12.36 -5.16 0.36
N GLU A 17 -12.73 -6.27 -0.25
CA GLU A 17 -13.50 -7.34 0.39
C GLU A 17 -12.68 -8.10 1.46
N ASP A 18 -11.35 -8.17 1.31
CA ASP A 18 -10.44 -8.74 2.31
C ASP A 18 -10.08 -7.77 3.44
N ILE A 19 -10.23 -6.45 3.25
CA ILE A 19 -9.95 -5.47 4.31
C ILE A 19 -11.03 -5.50 5.40
N VAL A 20 -10.57 -5.42 6.66
CA VAL A 20 -11.45 -5.23 7.82
C VAL A 20 -11.61 -3.73 8.07
N GLY A 21 -12.81 -3.21 7.85
CA GLY A 21 -13.17 -1.81 8.09
C GLY A 21 -13.27 -0.98 6.82
N SER A 22 -12.82 0.27 6.88
CA SER A 22 -12.89 1.25 5.79
C SER A 22 -11.51 1.86 5.51
N TRP A 23 -11.47 2.86 4.63
CA TRP A 23 -10.25 3.62 4.36
C TRP A 23 -9.63 4.23 5.63
N GLU A 24 -10.43 4.55 6.65
CA GLU A 24 -9.96 5.13 7.90
C GLU A 24 -9.12 4.16 8.74
N SER A 25 -9.34 2.86 8.55
CA SER A 25 -8.65 1.78 9.26
C SER A 25 -7.20 1.59 8.81
N GLY A 26 -6.79 2.24 7.72
CA GLY A 26 -5.42 2.19 7.22
C GLY A 26 -4.42 2.92 8.11
N THR A 27 -3.29 2.29 8.39
CA THR A 27 -2.14 2.94 9.05
C THR A 27 -1.20 3.50 8.00
N VAL A 28 -0.88 4.78 8.10
CA VAL A 28 0.02 5.46 7.15
C VAL A 28 1.45 5.44 7.69
N GLY A 29 2.38 5.05 6.83
CA GLY A 29 3.82 5.11 7.10
C GLY A 29 4.60 5.62 5.90
N LYS A 30 5.90 5.79 6.10
CA LYS A 30 6.84 6.19 5.06
C LYS A 30 7.92 5.13 4.92
N THR A 31 8.35 4.90 3.69
CA THR A 31 9.47 4.00 3.42
C THR A 31 10.34 4.59 2.33
N LYS A 32 11.64 4.31 2.38
CA LYS A 32 12.58 4.67 1.32
C LYS A 32 12.97 3.41 0.58
N ILE A 33 12.95 3.46 -0.75
CA ILE A 33 13.35 2.30 -1.57
C ILE A 33 14.87 2.27 -1.65
N GLU A 34 15.51 1.37 -0.89
CA GLU A 34 16.98 1.31 -0.78
C GLU A 34 17.63 0.18 -1.60
N GLY A 35 16.85 -0.55 -2.41
CA GLY A 35 17.35 -1.49 -3.42
C GLY A 35 17.45 -2.95 -2.96
N GLU A 36 17.47 -3.23 -1.66
CA GLU A 36 17.38 -4.59 -1.12
C GLU A 36 15.93 -4.94 -0.73
N GLY A 37 15.40 -6.00 -1.35
CA GLY A 37 14.01 -6.45 -1.18
C GLY A 37 13.03 -5.53 -1.90
N GLU A 38 12.53 -5.93 -3.08
CA GLU A 38 11.51 -5.18 -3.79
C GLU A 38 10.18 -5.24 -3.01
N PRO A 39 9.69 -4.13 -2.42
CA PRO A 39 8.42 -4.18 -1.67
C PRO A 39 7.21 -4.46 -2.56
N PHE A 40 7.35 -4.20 -3.86
CA PHE A 40 6.38 -4.46 -4.91
C PHE A 40 7.08 -4.52 -6.27
N GLN A 41 6.43 -5.15 -7.24
CA GLN A 41 6.95 -5.26 -8.61
C GLN A 41 7.18 -3.89 -9.25
N GLY A 42 8.40 -3.63 -9.75
CA GLY A 42 8.75 -2.36 -10.40
C GLY A 42 9.12 -1.24 -9.42
N SER A 43 9.36 -1.58 -8.16
CA SER A 43 9.88 -0.65 -7.13
C SER A 43 11.25 -0.06 -7.50
N GLU A 44 12.02 -0.72 -8.37
CA GLU A 44 13.29 -0.23 -8.95
C GLU A 44 13.21 1.21 -9.50
N LYS A 45 12.07 1.61 -10.08
CA LYS A 45 11.86 2.96 -10.63
C LYS A 45 11.77 4.06 -9.57
N TYR A 46 11.63 3.64 -8.31
CA TYR A 46 11.53 4.50 -7.13
C TYR A 46 12.76 4.40 -6.23
N MET A 47 13.84 3.74 -6.67
CA MET A 47 15.08 3.62 -5.91
C MET A 47 15.62 5.00 -5.49
N GLY A 48 15.96 5.10 -4.21
CA GLY A 48 16.39 6.35 -3.56
C GLY A 48 15.26 7.33 -3.21
N LYS A 49 14.02 7.05 -3.60
CA LYS A 49 12.85 7.90 -3.28
C LYS A 49 12.13 7.43 -2.02
N GLU A 50 11.55 8.39 -1.32
CA GLU A 50 10.62 8.15 -0.22
C GLU A 50 9.20 7.98 -0.79
N LEU A 51 8.54 6.88 -0.42
CA LEU A 51 7.16 6.59 -0.72
C LEU A 51 6.33 6.60 0.56
N THR A 52 5.05 6.92 0.41
CA THR A 52 4.06 6.69 1.47
C THR A 52 3.53 5.27 1.31
N PHE A 53 3.36 4.53 2.39
CA PHE A 53 2.62 3.28 2.36
C PHE A 53 1.42 3.34 3.30
N ILE A 54 0.38 2.61 2.95
CA ILE A 54 -0.82 2.45 3.78
C ILE A 54 -1.01 0.95 4.00
N SER A 55 -1.01 0.53 5.25
CA SER A 55 -1.30 -0.85 5.64
C SER A 55 -2.72 -0.92 6.19
N PHE A 56 -3.59 -1.65 5.50
CA PHE A 56 -4.96 -1.92 5.92
C PHE A 56 -5.04 -3.28 6.61
N PRO A 57 -5.69 -3.38 7.78
CA PRO A 57 -5.91 -4.66 8.44
C PRO A 57 -6.76 -5.55 7.55
N SER A 58 -6.45 -6.84 7.49
CA SER A 58 -7.11 -7.77 6.57
C SER A 58 -7.72 -8.97 7.30
N LYS A 59 -8.74 -9.59 6.69
CA LYS A 59 -9.35 -10.83 7.19
C LYS A 59 -8.36 -11.98 7.14
N SER A 60 -7.46 -11.93 6.16
CA SER A 60 -6.43 -12.92 5.91
C SER A 60 -5.09 -12.58 6.57
N ASP A 61 -5.07 -11.69 7.58
CA ASP A 61 -3.83 -11.14 8.17
C ASP A 61 -2.91 -12.23 8.74
N ALA A 62 -3.49 -13.26 9.37
CA ALA A 62 -2.73 -14.39 9.91
C ALA A 62 -1.99 -15.22 8.86
N LEU A 63 -2.43 -15.19 7.58
CA LEU A 63 -1.85 -15.97 6.49
C LEU A 63 -1.04 -15.11 5.52
N LEU A 64 -1.53 -13.91 5.21
CA LEU A 64 -1.05 -13.05 4.15
C LEU A 64 -0.65 -11.64 4.63
N GLY A 65 -0.72 -11.36 5.94
CA GLY A 65 -0.44 -10.04 6.53
C GLY A 65 -1.46 -8.96 6.16
N PRO A 66 -1.20 -7.67 6.37
CA PRO A 66 -2.12 -6.60 5.99
C PRO A 66 -2.10 -6.33 4.48
N VAL A 67 -3.17 -5.75 3.93
CA VAL A 67 -3.14 -5.19 2.56
C VAL A 67 -2.29 -3.93 2.60
N THR A 68 -1.10 -3.98 2.01
CA THR A 68 -0.21 -2.80 1.96
C THR A 68 -0.23 -2.17 0.58
N VAL A 69 -0.39 -0.85 0.53
CA VAL A 69 -0.46 -0.05 -0.70
C VAL A 69 0.63 1.00 -0.67
N PHE A 70 1.44 1.09 -1.72
CA PHE A 70 2.46 2.13 -1.88
C PHE A 70 1.94 3.25 -2.75
N VAL A 71 2.14 4.48 -2.31
CA VAL A 71 1.61 5.70 -2.91
C VAL A 71 2.74 6.70 -3.10
N ASP A 72 2.81 7.28 -4.29
CA ASP A 72 3.70 8.40 -4.58
C ASP A 72 3.22 9.65 -3.83
N PRO A 73 4.05 10.25 -2.95
CA PRO A 73 3.61 11.34 -2.09
C PRO A 73 3.32 12.65 -2.84
N GLN A 74 3.82 12.81 -4.07
CA GLN A 74 3.61 14.02 -4.88
C GLN A 74 2.29 13.96 -5.65
N THR A 75 1.98 12.80 -6.21
CA THR A 75 0.82 12.59 -7.10
C THR A 75 -0.35 11.88 -6.43
N GLN A 76 -0.14 11.31 -5.23
CA GLN A 76 -1.09 10.46 -4.50
C GLN A 76 -1.59 9.24 -5.31
N LYS A 77 -0.82 8.84 -6.33
CA LYS A 77 -1.12 7.65 -7.14
C LYS A 77 -0.57 6.41 -6.48
N THR A 78 -1.34 5.33 -6.51
CA THR A 78 -0.86 4.01 -6.12
C THR A 78 0.21 3.56 -7.11
N VAL A 79 1.40 3.25 -6.60
CA VAL A 79 2.56 2.80 -7.38
C VAL A 79 2.84 1.31 -7.23
N GLY A 80 2.26 0.67 -6.22
CA GLY A 80 2.39 -0.77 -6.02
C GLY A 80 1.60 -1.29 -4.82
N TYR A 81 1.57 -2.61 -4.72
CA TYR A 81 0.91 -3.36 -3.65
C TYR A 81 1.92 -4.29 -2.99
N GLY A 82 1.90 -4.37 -1.67
CA GLY A 82 2.84 -5.20 -0.91
C GLY A 82 2.52 -6.68 -1.05
N GLY A 83 3.46 -7.43 -1.65
CA GLY A 83 3.76 -8.86 -1.45
C GLY A 83 2.64 -9.91 -1.42
N ARG A 84 1.39 -9.56 -1.73
CA ARG A 84 0.25 -10.47 -1.80
C ARG A 84 0.03 -10.85 -3.26
N ASP A 85 0.65 -11.95 -3.67
CA ASP A 85 0.33 -12.67 -4.92
C ASP A 85 -0.78 -13.71 -4.64
#